data_AF-X0TYU4-F1
#
_entry.id   AF-X0TYU4-F1
#
_cell.length_a   1.000
_cell.length_b   1.000
_cell.length_c   1.000
_cell.angle_alpha   90.00
_cell.angle_beta   90.00
_cell.angle_gamma   90.00
#
_symmetry.space_group_name_H-M   'P 1'
#
loop_
_entity.id
_entity.type
_entity.pdbx_description
1 polymer ?
#
loop_
_entity_poly.entity_id
_entity_poly.type
_entity_poly.pdbx_seq_one_letter_code
_entity_poly.pdbx_strand_id
1 'polypeptide(L)' 'NTLGPRVAAGDFEPGFIVEHFIKDMGIALAEARAMGLALPGLALVEQLYQSLKACGGGRKGTQALMIVLDKMAGG' A
#
# COMPACT_ATOMS: atom_id res chain seq x y z
N ASN A 1 13.89 12.34 -4.58
CA ASN A 1 13.34 11.01 -4.22
C ASN A 1 13.61 10.78 -2.73
N THR A 2 12.58 10.87 -1.87
CA THR A 2 12.73 10.89 -0.40
C THR A 2 12.38 9.57 0.30
N LEU A 3 11.72 8.64 -0.39
CA LEU A 3 11.21 7.41 0.23
C LEU A 3 12.29 6.33 0.38
N GLY A 4 13.17 6.16 -0.61
CA GLY A 4 14.25 5.16 -0.58
C GLY A 4 15.15 5.28 0.66
N PRO A 5 15.68 6.48 0.98
CA PRO A 5 16.46 6.68 2.21
C PRO A 5 15.67 6.39 3.50
N ARG A 6 14.36 6.68 3.54
CA ARG A 6 13.51 6.43 4.72
C ARG A 6 13.27 4.94 4.94
N VAL A 7 13.04 4.18 3.87
CA VAL A 7 12.94 2.71 3.94
C VAL A 7 14.25 2.12 4.47
N ALA A 8 15.40 2.54 3.96
CA ALA A 8 16.70 2.07 4.42
C ALA A 8 16.97 2.40 5.91
N ALA A 9 16.41 3.51 6.40
CA ALA A 9 16.50 3.92 7.80
C ALA A 9 15.41 3.29 8.71
N GLY A 10 14.50 2.46 8.17
CA GLY A 10 13.36 1.92 8.92
C GLY A 10 12.32 2.98 9.32
N ASP A 11 12.32 4.14 8.67
CA ASP A 11 11.40 5.24 8.92
C ASP A 11 10.10 5.06 8.12
N PHE A 12 9.07 4.66 8.84
CA PHE A 12 7.72 4.43 8.33
C PHE A 12 6.71 5.48 8.79
N GLU A 13 7.18 6.64 9.28
CA GLU A 13 6.29 7.73 9.65
C GLU A 13 5.56 8.29 8.42
N PRO A 14 4.26 8.63 8.56
CA PRO A 14 3.43 8.95 7.41
C PRO A 14 3.72 10.35 6.84
N GLY A 15 4.11 10.39 5.56
CA GLY A 15 3.84 11.55 4.69
C GLY A 15 2.49 11.44 3.97
N PHE A 16 2.02 10.21 3.76
CA PHE A 16 0.69 9.86 3.27
C PHE A 16 0.27 8.51 3.89
N ILE A 17 -0.91 8.46 4.49
CA ILE A 17 -1.34 7.36 5.38
C ILE A 17 -1.90 6.17 4.57
N VAL A 18 -1.49 4.95 4.93
CA VAL A 18 -1.93 3.69 4.30
C VAL A 18 -3.46 3.54 4.26
N GLU A 19 -4.16 3.83 5.35
CA GLU A 19 -5.64 3.76 5.38
C GLU A 19 -6.32 4.68 4.36
N HIS A 20 -5.80 5.88 4.17
CA HIS A 20 -6.32 6.79 3.15
C HIS A 20 -6.03 6.26 1.76
N PHE A 21 -4.85 5.71 1.55
CA PHE A 21 -4.49 5.13 0.26
C PHE A 21 -5.36 3.93 -0.11
N ILE A 22 -5.67 3.04 0.83
CA ILE A 22 -6.60 1.92 0.64
C ILE A 22 -7.97 2.41 0.20
N LYS A 23 -8.50 3.45 0.88
CA LYS A 23 -9.80 4.05 0.52
C LYS A 23 -9.80 4.56 -0.92
N ASP A 24 -8.76 5.31 -1.31
CA ASP A 24 -8.68 5.90 -2.64
C ASP A 24 -8.54 4.81 -3.73
N MET A 25 -7.76 3.74 -3.48
CA MET A 25 -7.67 2.58 -4.37
C MET A 25 -9.02 1.85 -4.51
N GLY A 26 -9.78 1.74 -3.43
CA GLY A 26 -11.13 1.15 -3.46
C GLY A 26 -12.09 1.93 -4.37
N ILE A 27 -12.04 3.27 -4.33
CA ILE A 27 -12.82 4.13 -5.21
C ILE A 27 -12.40 3.94 -6.67
N ALA A 28 -11.09 3.98 -6.95
CA ALA A 28 -10.57 3.80 -8.31
C ALA A 28 -10.92 2.42 -8.90
N LEU A 29 -10.90 1.35 -8.10
CA LEU A 29 -11.34 0.01 -8.53
C LEU A 29 -12.85 -0.07 -8.79
N ALA A 30 -13.66 0.62 -7.99
CA ALA A 30 -15.10 0.68 -8.20
C ALA A 30 -15.46 1.42 -9.50
N GLU A 31 -14.79 2.55 -9.76
CA GLU A 31 -14.92 3.31 -11.01
C GLU A 31 -14.45 2.50 -12.22
N ALA A 32 -13.30 1.83 -12.13
CA ALA A 32 -12.80 0.95 -13.19
C ALA A 32 -13.80 -0.16 -13.53
N ARG A 33 -14.42 -0.77 -12.51
CA ARG A 33 -15.49 -1.77 -12.70
C ARG A 33 -16.70 -1.19 -13.42
N ALA A 34 -17.13 0.02 -13.06
CA ALA A 34 -18.25 0.70 -13.73
C ALA A 34 -17.94 1.02 -15.20
N MET A 35 -16.67 1.26 -15.54
CA MET A 35 -16.21 1.51 -16.91
C MET A 35 -15.87 0.21 -17.69
N GLY A 36 -16.00 -0.97 -17.09
CA GLY A 36 -15.59 -2.23 -17.71
C GLY A 36 -14.07 -2.38 -17.90
N LEU A 37 -13.27 -1.64 -17.13
CA LEU A 37 -11.81 -1.67 -17.18
C LEU A 37 -11.24 -2.66 -16.15
N ALA A 38 -10.26 -3.45 -16.59
CA ALA A 38 -9.49 -4.33 -15.71
C ALA A 38 -8.20 -3.65 -15.28
N LEU A 39 -8.03 -3.41 -13.98
CA LEU A 39 -6.82 -2.82 -13.38
C LEU A 39 -6.13 -3.83 -12.43
N PRO A 40 -5.54 -4.92 -12.95
CA PRO A 40 -4.95 -5.97 -12.12
C PRO A 40 -3.80 -5.48 -11.25
N GLY A 41 -2.99 -4.53 -11.74
CA GLY A 41 -1.91 -3.93 -10.94
C GLY A 41 -2.44 -3.14 -9.74
N LEU A 42 -3.52 -2.39 -9.92
CA LEU A 42 -4.16 -1.65 -8.82
C LEU A 42 -4.78 -2.59 -7.80
N ALA A 43 -5.45 -3.65 -8.26
CA ALA A 43 -6.02 -4.67 -7.39
C ALA A 43 -4.94 -5.38 -6.56
N LEU A 44 -3.81 -5.75 -7.18
CA LEU A 44 -2.69 -6.36 -6.48
C LEU A 44 -2.13 -5.43 -5.40
N VAL A 45 -1.90 -4.16 -5.74
CA VAL A 45 -1.35 -3.19 -4.79
C VAL A 45 -2.31 -2.96 -3.63
N GLU A 46 -3.62 -2.84 -3.89
CA GLU A 46 -4.64 -2.74 -2.86
C GLU A 46 -4.58 -3.92 -1.87
N GLN A 47 -4.46 -5.16 -2.38
CA GLN A 47 -4.34 -6.36 -1.55
C GLN A 47 -3.07 -6.36 -0.68
N LEU A 48 -1.95 -5.86 -1.20
CA LEU A 48 -0.71 -5.74 -0.42
C LEU A 48 -0.85 -4.71 0.71
N TYR A 49 -1.51 -3.58 0.45
CA TYR A 49 -1.78 -2.58 1.49
C TYR A 49 -2.82 -3.05 2.52
N GLN A 50 -3.83 -3.82 2.10
CA GLN A 50 -4.74 -4.49 3.04
C GLN A 50 -3.99 -5.44 3.97
N SER A 51 -3.02 -6.19 3.43
CA SER A 51 -2.15 -7.07 4.22
C SER A 51 -1.28 -6.27 5.20
N LEU A 52 -0.74 -5.12 4.78
CA LEU A 52 -0.01 -4.21 5.65
C LEU A 52 -0.89 -3.68 6.79
N LYS A 53 -2.11 -3.27 6.47
CA LYS A 53 -3.09 -2.81 7.48
C LYS A 53 -3.39 -3.92 8.48
N ALA A 54 -3.60 -5.15 8.02
CA ALA A 54 -3.83 -6.31 8.88
C ALA A 54 -2.63 -6.61 9.81
N CYS A 55 -1.40 -6.28 9.38
CA CYS A 55 -0.20 -6.38 10.21
C CYS A 55 0.03 -5.16 11.13
N GLY A 56 -0.96 -4.28 11.32
CA GLY A 56 -0.86 -3.10 12.18
C GLY A 56 -0.20 -1.87 11.52
N GLY A 57 0.05 -1.92 10.20
CA GLY A 57 0.67 -0.84 9.44
C GLY A 57 -0.30 0.23 8.91
N GLY A 58 -1.58 0.20 9.27
CA GLY A 58 -2.61 1.08 8.70
C GLY A 58 -2.36 2.59 8.87
N ARG A 59 -1.68 2.99 9.95
CA ARG A 59 -1.32 4.39 10.24
C ARG A 59 0.10 4.78 9.82
N LYS A 60 0.84 3.86 9.21
CA LYS A 60 2.19 4.13 8.68
C LYS A 60 2.11 4.87 7.34
N GLY A 61 3.25 5.37 6.89
CA GLY A 61 3.41 5.89 5.53
C GLY A 61 3.31 4.79 4.48
N THR A 62 2.97 5.14 3.24
CA THR A 62 2.87 4.18 2.12
C THR A 62 4.15 3.39 1.87
N GLN A 63 5.31 3.94 2.19
CA GLN A 63 6.60 3.23 2.11
C GLN A 63 6.70 2.01 3.03
N ALA A 64 5.81 1.88 4.02
CA ALA A 64 5.71 0.70 4.89
C ALA A 64 5.26 -0.56 4.14
N LEU A 65 4.84 -0.47 2.88
CA LEU A 65 4.60 -1.63 2.02
C LEU A 65 5.80 -2.58 1.97
N MET A 66 7.02 -2.06 2.10
CA MET A 66 8.25 -2.86 2.13
C MET A 66 8.26 -3.91 3.24
N ILE A 67 7.60 -3.66 4.37
CA ILE A 67 7.47 -4.63 5.48
C ILE A 67 6.73 -5.89 5.02
N VAL A 68 5.67 -5.72 4.21
CA VAL A 68 4.89 -6.84 3.68
C VAL A 68 5.70 -7.62 2.65
N LEU A 69 6.39 -6.90 1.76
CA LEU A 69 7.21 -7.52 0.72
C LEU A 69 8.37 -8.34 1.31
N ASP A 70 9.04 -7.81 2.34
CA ASP A 70 10.11 -8.50 3.06
C ASP A 70 9.60 -9.79 3.72
N LYS A 71 8.46 -9.71 4.42
CA LYS A 71 7.79 -10.87 5.02
C LYS A 71 7.34 -11.92 3.99
N MET A 72 6.92 -11.50 2.80
CA MET A 72 6.56 -12.40 1.70
C MET A 72 7.78 -13.06 1.05
N ALA A 73 8.93 -12.38 1.05
CA ALA A 73 10.19 -12.89 0.52
C ALA A 73 10.90 -13.90 1.46
N GLY A 74 10.32 -14.18 2.63
CA GLY A 74 10.88 -15.13 3.59
C GLY A 74 11.86 -14.50 4.60
N GLY A 75 11.78 -13.18 4.80
CA GLY A 75 12.42 -12.50 5.92
C GLY A 75 11.85 -12.89 7.29
#